data_AF-A0A3B9TSH2-F1
#
_entry.id   AF-A0A3B9TSH2-F1
#
_cell.length_a   1.000
_cell.length_b   1.000
_cell.length_c   1.000
_cell.angle_alpha   90.00
_cell.angle_beta   90.00
_cell.angle_gamma   90.00
#
_symmetry.space_group_name_H-M   'P 1'
#
loop_
_entity.id
_entity.type
_entity.pdbx_description
1 polymer ?
#
loop_
_entity_poly.entity_id
_entity_poly.type
_entity_poly.pdbx_seq_one_letter_code
_entity_poly.pdbx_strand_id
1 'polypeptide(L)' 'RLYLGALAPWPVRASEAESLLASATLKDLAETSFLDALSKTVEKTIPGRASMPYKRQAVKGLGSHLWESLLEVTL' A
#
# COMPACT_ATOMS: atom_id res chain seq x y z
N ARG A 1 -8.14 -3.07 -7.59
CA ARG A 1 -7.33 -4.21 -7.08
C ARG A 1 -5.91 -3.73 -6.92
N LEU A 2 -5.19 -4.18 -5.90
CA LEU A 2 -3.88 -3.67 -5.50
C LEU A 2 -2.98 -4.80 -5.01
N TYR A 3 -1.81 -4.92 -5.62
CA TYR A 3 -0.85 -5.98 -5.35
C TYR A 3 0.55 -5.41 -5.13
N LEU A 4 1.31 -6.01 -4.22
CA LEU A 4 2.69 -5.69 -3.91
C LEU A 4 3.62 -6.76 -4.51
N GLY A 5 4.54 -6.31 -5.36
CA GLY A 5 5.61 -7.16 -5.91
C GLY A 5 6.81 -7.28 -4.98
N ALA A 6 7.71 -8.21 -5.30
CA ALA A 6 9.01 -8.38 -4.63
C ALA A 6 8.98 -8.61 -3.10
N LEU A 7 7.84 -9.02 -2.53
CA LEU A 7 7.73 -9.43 -1.12
C LEU A 7 7.78 -10.96 -0.95
N ALA A 8 7.11 -11.69 -1.86
CA ALA A 8 7.02 -13.14 -1.91
C ALA A 8 7.27 -13.63 -3.35
N PRO A 9 7.38 -14.95 -3.59
CA PRO A 9 7.49 -15.50 -4.95
C PRO A 9 6.26 -15.23 -5.83
N TRP A 10 5.16 -14.76 -5.24
CA TRP A 10 3.92 -14.38 -5.91
C TRP A 10 3.49 -12.94 -5.53
N PRO A 11 2.65 -12.28 -6.34
CA PRO A 11 2.07 -10.99 -5.99
C PRO A 11 1.27 -11.07 -4.70
N VAL A 12 1.50 -10.13 -3.79
CA VAL A 12 0.84 -10.10 -2.48
C VAL A 12 -0.31 -9.11 -2.54
N ARG A 13 -1.53 -9.57 -2.30
CA ARG A 13 -2.71 -8.69 -2.32
C ARG A 13 -2.72 -7.79 -1.08
N ALA A 14 -2.84 -6.48 -1.28
CA ALA A 14 -2.94 -5.50 -0.20
C ALA A 14 -4.42 -5.25 0.18
N SER A 15 -5.11 -6.29 0.65
CA SER A 15 -6.57 -6.27 0.84
C SER A 15 -7.07 -5.13 1.75
N GLU A 16 -6.32 -4.78 2.81
CA GLU A 16 -6.69 -3.68 3.70
C GLU A 16 -6.65 -2.32 2.97
N ALA A 17 -5.61 -2.08 2.18
CA ALA A 17 -5.49 -0.89 1.36
C ALA A 17 -6.53 -0.84 0.23
N GLU A 18 -6.85 -2.00 -0.38
CA GLU A 18 -7.96 -2.09 -1.34
C GLU A 18 -9.31 -1.70 -0.71
N SER A 19 -9.61 -2.20 0.49
CA SER A 19 -10.86 -1.90 1.19
C SER A 19 -10.96 -0.41 1.52
N LEU A 20 -9.87 0.23 1.95
CA LEU A 20 -9.85 1.67 2.20
C LEU A 20 -10.25 2.46 0.94
N LEU A 21 -9.62 2.14 -0.20
CA LEU A 21 -9.94 2.77 -1.49
C LEU A 21 -11.38 2.49 -1.96
N ALA A 22 -11.97 1.37 -1.58
CA ALA A 22 -13.34 1.00 -1.97
C ALA A 22 -14.42 1.59 -1.06
N SER A 23 -14.10 1.87 0.21
CA SER A 23 -15.07 2.25 1.24
C SER A 23 -15.39 3.74 1.32
N ALA A 24 -14.59 4.60 0.68
CA ALA A 24 -14.68 6.05 0.80
C ALA A 24 -14.44 6.71 -0.56
N THR A 25 -14.95 7.94 -0.73
CA THR A 25 -14.45 8.79 -1.81
C THR A 25 -13.01 9.17 -1.48
N LEU A 26 -12.12 9.26 -2.48
CA LEU A 26 -10.72 9.63 -2.25
C LEU A 26 -10.56 10.98 -1.52
N LYS A 27 -11.57 11.85 -1.61
CA LYS A 27 -11.61 13.14 -0.95
C LYS A 27 -11.70 13.03 0.59
N ASP A 28 -12.30 11.96 1.09
CA ASP A 28 -12.53 11.74 2.53
C ASP A 28 -11.47 10.81 3.14
N LEU A 29 -10.67 10.14 2.31
CA LEU A 29 -9.66 9.18 2.74
C LEU A 29 -8.31 9.88 2.94
N ALA A 30 -7.73 9.72 4.12
CA ALA A 30 -6.38 10.20 4.40
C ALA A 30 -5.34 9.31 3.70
N GLU A 31 -4.45 9.92 2.91
CA GLU A 31 -3.31 9.25 2.27
C GLU A 31 -2.51 8.42 3.29
N THR A 32 -2.27 8.97 4.49
CA THR A 32 -1.51 8.31 5.56
C THR A 32 -2.08 6.94 5.94
N SER A 33 -3.41 6.81 6.02
CA SER A 33 -4.09 5.54 6.31
C SER A 33 -3.84 4.50 5.22
N PHE A 34 -3.84 4.93 3.96
CA PHE A 34 -3.52 4.09 2.82
C PHE A 34 -2.05 3.62 2.87
N LEU A 35 -1.11 4.54 3.07
CA LEU A 35 0.33 4.23 3.16
C LEU A 35 0.64 3.27 4.32
N ASP A 36 -0.02 3.45 5.47
CA ASP A 36 0.15 2.58 6.62
C ASP A 36 -0.41 1.17 6.36
N ALA A 37 -1.52 1.04 5.63
CA ALA A 37 -2.03 -0.27 5.22
C ALA A 37 -1.07 -1.02 4.29
N LEU A 38 -0.38 -0.32 3.38
CA LEU A 38 0.67 -0.91 2.55
C LEU A 38 1.89 -1.36 3.38
N SER A 39 2.34 -0.50 4.30
CA SER A 39 3.44 -0.82 5.23
C SER A 39 3.13 -2.06 6.07
N LYS A 40 1.92 -2.14 6.63
CA LYS A 40 1.46 -3.31 7.40
C LYS A 40 1.40 -4.58 6.55
N THR A 41 1.02 -4.46 5.28
CA THR A 41 1.05 -5.61 4.35
C THR A 41 2.47 -6.14 4.19
N VAL A 42 3.49 -5.27 4.08
CA VAL A 42 4.90 -5.69 4.06
C VAL A 42 5.29 -6.41 5.35
N GLU A 43 4.99 -5.80 6.50
CA GLU A 43 5.33 -6.36 7.82
C GLU A 43 4.72 -7.76 8.03
N LYS A 44 3.44 -7.94 7.66
CA LYS A 44 2.72 -9.22 7.75
C LYS A 44 3.28 -10.28 6.79
N THR A 45 3.78 -9.87 5.63
CA THR A 45 4.24 -10.80 4.58
C THR A 45 5.64 -11.33 4.83
N ILE A 46 6.55 -10.47 5.32
CA ILE A 46 7.97 -10.80 5.48
C ILE A 46 8.47 -10.57 6.92
N PRO A 47 7.81 -11.15 7.95
CA PRO A 47 8.21 -10.96 9.33
C PRO A 47 9.66 -11.44 9.54
N GLY A 48 10.46 -10.63 10.22
CA GLY A 48 11.85 -10.96 10.56
C GLY A 48 12.86 -10.97 9.40
N ARG A 49 12.45 -10.81 8.13
CA ARG A 49 13.42 -10.71 7.03
C ARG A 49 14.24 -9.42 7.16
N ALA A 50 15.55 -9.51 6.92
CA ALA A 50 16.46 -8.35 6.97
C ALA A 50 16.01 -7.18 6.08
N SER A 51 15.33 -7.46 4.96
CA SER A 51 14.80 -6.42 4.06
C SER A 51 13.52 -5.72 4.56
N MET A 52 12.85 -6.24 5.58
CA MET A 52 11.53 -5.74 6.03
C MET A 52 11.57 -4.28 6.51
N PRO A 53 12.54 -3.83 7.34
CA PRO A 53 12.60 -2.44 7.78
C PRO A 53 12.74 -1.43 6.64
N TYR A 54 13.48 -1.79 5.59
CA TYR A 54 13.58 -1.00 4.37
C TYR A 54 12.28 -1.05 3.55
N LYS A 55 11.78 -2.26 3.25
CA LYS A 55 10.61 -2.45 2.37
C LYS A 55 9.33 -1.84 2.92
N ARG A 56 9.13 -1.81 4.24
CA ARG A 56 7.95 -1.18 4.87
C ARG A 56 7.95 0.35 4.72
N GLN A 57 9.12 0.97 4.52
CA GLN A 57 9.24 2.41 4.22
C GLN A 57 9.21 2.64 2.70
N ALA A 58 9.92 1.82 1.92
CA ALA A 58 9.96 1.94 0.47
C ALA A 58 8.56 1.82 -0.17
N VAL A 59 7.70 0.94 0.36
CA VAL A 59 6.32 0.80 -0.11
C VAL A 59 5.50 2.08 0.08
N LYS A 60 5.81 2.91 1.10
CA LYS A 60 5.10 4.19 1.31
C LYS A 60 5.42 5.19 0.19
N GLY A 61 6.66 5.24 -0.29
CA GLY A 61 7.03 6.08 -1.43
C GLY A 61 6.28 5.68 -2.72
N LEU A 62 6.20 4.37 -3.00
CA LEU A 62 5.40 3.87 -4.13
C LEU A 62 3.90 4.15 -3.94
N GLY A 63 3.41 4.01 -2.70
CA GLY A 63 2.03 4.30 -2.33
C GLY A 63 1.66 5.76 -2.54
N SER A 64 2.55 6.70 -2.21
CA SER A 64 2.32 8.14 -2.35
C SER A 64 2.23 8.54 -3.83
N HIS A 65 3.16 8.03 -4.65
CA HIS A 65 3.08 8.23 -6.10
C HIS A 65 1.79 7.63 -6.70
N LEU A 66 1.39 6.43 -6.28
CA LEU A 66 0.12 5.84 -6.70
C LEU A 66 -1.09 6.68 -6.24
N TRP A 67 -1.03 7.25 -5.05
CA TRP A 67 -2.08 8.11 -4.51
C TRP A 67 -2.28 9.36 -5.35
N GLU A 68 -1.19 10.05 -5.72
CA GLU A 68 -1.22 11.18 -6.64
C GLU A 68 -1.85 10.79 -7.99
N SER A 69 -1.40 9.68 -8.58
CA SER A 69 -2.00 9.19 -9.84
C SER A 69 -3.49 8.89 -9.70
N LEU A 70 -3.94 8.33 -8.58
CA LEU A 70 -5.36 8.05 -8.35
C LEU A 70 -6.20 9.32 -8.27
N LEU A 71 -5.67 10.39 -7.67
CA LEU A 71 -6.36 11.69 -7.64
C LEU A 71 -6.51 12.29 -9.04
N GLU A 72 -5.50 12.14 -9.91
CA GLU A 72 -5.55 12.65 -11.29
C GLU A 72 -6.63 11.98 -12.16
N VAL A 73 -6.90 10.69 -11.97
CA VAL A 73 -7.93 9.97 -12.76
C VAL A 73 -9.33 9.95 -12.11
N THR A 74 -9.45 10.39 -10.86
CA THR A 74 -10.74 10.36 -10.11
C THR A 74 -11.35 11.75 -9.93
N LEU A 75 -10.60 12.82 -10.15
CA LEU A 75 -11.05 14.22 -10.16
C LEU A 75 -11.27 14.70 -11.61
#